data_AF-A0A2N2XWU6-F1
#
_entry.id   AF-A0A2N2XWU6-F1
#
_cell.length_a   1.000
_cell.length_b   1.000
_cell.length_c   1.000
_cell.angle_alpha   90.00
_cell.angle_beta   90.00
_cell.angle_gamma   90.00
#
_symmetry.space_group_name_H-M   'P 1'
#
loop_
_entity.id
_entity.type
_entity.pdbx_description
1 polymer ?
#
loop_
_entity_poly.entity_id
_entity_poly.type
_entity_poly.pdbx_seq_one_letter_code
_entity_poly.pdbx_strand_id
1 'polypeptide(L)' 'MDAINKKRTLGNSDLEVSSIGLGCMGMSFSYGPPPEKKEMIALIRSAVEKG' A
#
# COMPACT_ATOMS: atom_id res chain seq x y z
N MET A 1 12.21 -8.13 -3.22
CA MET A 1 11.55 -7.07 -4.02
C MET A 1 10.65 -7.66 -5.11
N ASP A 2 10.94 -8.86 -5.61
CA ASP A 2 10.21 -9.51 -6.71
C ASP A 2 8.71 -9.72 -6.44
N ALA A 3 8.32 -9.83 -5.17
CA ALA A 3 6.91 -9.97 -4.78
C ALA A 3 6.08 -8.68 -4.97
N ILE A 4 6.67 -7.49 -4.86
CA ILE A 4 5.90 -6.23 -4.95
C ILE A 4 5.59 -5.90 -6.43
N ASN A 5 6.54 -6.09 -7.35
CA ASN A 5 6.38 -5.81 -8.79
C ASN A 5 5.53 -6.85 -9.54
N LYS A 6 5.22 -8.00 -8.93
CA LYS A 6 4.40 -9.04 -9.56
C LYS A 6 2.92 -8.66 -9.48
N LYS A 7 2.27 -8.45 -10.63
CA LYS A 7 0.81 -8.21 -10.71
C LYS A 7 0.00 -9.50 -10.81
N ARG A 8 -1.25 -9.44 -10.37
CA ARG A 8 -2.24 -10.54 -10.42
C ARG A 8 -3.63 -9.97 -10.66
N THR A 9 -4.48 -10.73 -11.35
CA THR A 9 -5.91 -10.42 -11.49
C THR A 9 -6.65 -10.63 -10.18
N LEU A 10 -7.47 -9.66 -9.77
CA LEU A 10 -8.25 -9.72 -8.54
C LEU A 10 -9.60 -10.43 -8.80
N GLY A 11 -9.71 -11.68 -8.37
CA GLY A 11 -10.94 -12.47 -8.53
C GLY A 11 -11.33 -12.67 -10.00
N ASN A 12 -12.62 -12.58 -10.30
CA ASN A 12 -13.16 -12.66 -11.66
C ASN A 12 -13.38 -11.28 -12.29
N SER A 13 -12.52 -10.31 -11.96
CA SER A 13 -12.55 -8.96 -12.53
C SER A 13 -11.39 -8.75 -13.49
N ASP A 14 -11.41 -7.64 -14.22
CA ASP A 14 -10.28 -7.23 -15.08
C ASP A 14 -9.24 -6.39 -14.33
N LEU A 15 -9.30 -6.34 -12.99
CA LEU A 15 -8.40 -5.51 -12.18
C LEU A 15 -7.08 -6.25 -11.91
N GLU A 16 -5.97 -5.72 -12.43
CA GLU A 16 -4.63 -6.14 -12.08
C GLU A 16 -4.09 -5.38 -10.86
N VAL A 17 -3.65 -6.10 -9.83
CA VAL A 17 -3.11 -5.55 -8.59
C VAL A 17 -1.73 -6.10 -8.28
N SER A 18 -0.90 -5.30 -7.61
CA SER A 18 0.38 -5.75 -7.05
C SER A 18 0.16 -6.89 -6.05
N SER A 19 1.05 -7.87 -6.00
CA SER A 19 0.83 -9.05 -5.14
C SER A 19 1.01 -8.79 -3.64
N ILE A 20 1.45 -7.57 -3.29
CA ILE A 20 1.46 -7.01 -1.94
C ILE A 20 0.78 -5.64 -2.00
N GLY A 21 -0.09 -5.35 -1.04
CA GLY A 21 -0.74 -4.05 -0.87
C GLY A 21 -0.28 -3.31 0.39
N LEU A 22 -0.34 -1.97 0.36
CA LEU A 22 -0.10 -1.14 1.54
C LEU A 22 -1.39 -1.03 2.37
N GLY A 23 -1.36 -1.53 3.60
CA GLY A 23 -2.43 -1.27 4.58
C GLY A 23 -2.28 0.11 5.22
N CYS A 24 -3.37 0.88 5.30
CA CYS A 24 -3.36 2.25 5.84
C CYS A 24 -3.99 2.38 7.24
N MET A 25 -4.38 1.29 7.90
CA MET A 25 -5.09 1.35 9.19
C MET A 25 -4.26 2.10 10.25
N GLY A 26 -2.97 1.80 10.40
CA GLY A 26 -2.07 2.47 11.35
C GLY A 26 -1.81 3.95 11.09
N MET A 27 -2.30 4.51 9.98
CA MET A 27 -2.19 5.93 9.64
C MET A 27 -3.27 6.78 10.31
N SER A 28 -4.37 6.17 10.75
CA SER A 28 -5.50 6.89 11.35
C SER A 28 -6.07 6.21 12.59
N PHE A 29 -5.76 4.93 12.80
CA PHE A 29 -6.40 4.11 13.83
C PHE A 29 -5.51 2.93 14.29
N SER A 30 -5.88 2.30 15.41
CA SER A 30 -5.35 1.05 15.99
C SER A 30 -3.98 1.00 16.67
N TYR A 31 -3.00 1.85 16.36
CA TYR A 31 -1.63 1.67 16.89
C TYR A 31 -1.05 2.88 17.64
N GLY A 32 -1.91 3.62 18.34
CA GLY A 32 -1.52 4.82 19.10
C GLY A 32 -1.72 6.11 18.30
N PRO A 33 -1.09 7.21 18.73
CA PRO A 33 -1.19 8.49 18.02
C PRO A 33 -0.78 8.33 16.55
N PRO A 34 -1.56 8.88 15.60
CA PRO A 34 -1.23 8.77 14.18
C PRO A 34 0.11 9.47 13.89
N PRO A 35 0.94 8.94 12.97
CA PRO A 35 2.15 9.62 12.51
C PRO A 35 1.84 10.96 11.85
N GLU A 36 2.88 11.76 11.65
CA GLU A 36 2.75 13.05 10.97
C GLU A 36 2.19 12.86 9.55
N LYS A 37 1.20 13.69 9.19
CA LYS A 37 0.50 13.60 7.89
C LYS A 37 1.47 13.59 6.70
N LYS A 38 2.55 14.35 6.78
CA LYS A 38 3.57 14.44 5.72
C LYS A 38 4.30 13.11 5.51
N GLU A 39 4.60 12.38 6.59
CA GLU A 39 5.29 11.09 6.52
C GLU A 39 4.38 10.03 5.90
N MET A 40 3.10 10.03 6.25
CA MET A 40 2.12 9.11 5.67
C MET A 40 1.91 9.35 4.17
N ILE A 41 1.88 10.61 3.74
CA ILE A 41 1.84 10.97 2.31
C ILE A 41 3.09 10.46 1.59
N ALA A 42 4.28 10.65 2.18
CA ALA A 42 5.53 10.18 1.61
C ALA A 42 5.57 8.65 1.48
N LEU A 43 5.08 7.94 2.51
CA LEU A 43 4.99 6.48 2.51
C LEU A 43 4.08 5.96 1.40
N ILE A 44 2.87 6.52 1.26
CA ILE A 44 1.92 6.13 0.20
C ILE A 44 2.57 6.31 -1.19
N ARG A 45 3.23 7.45 -1.43
CA ARG A 45 3.93 7.69 -2.70
C ARG A 45 5.04 6.67 -2.94
N SER A 46 5.85 6.38 -1.92
CA SER A 46 6.92 5.38 -2.03
C SER A 46 6.39 3.97 -2.29
N ALA A 47 5.19 3.64 -1.79
CA ALA A 47 4.57 2.34 -2.03
C ALA A 47 4.16 2.20 -3.51
N VAL A 48 3.67 3.29 -4.13
CA VAL A 48 3.38 3.33 -5.57
C VAL A 48 4.66 3.17 -6.40
N GLU A 49 5.75 3.84 -6.02
CA GLU A 49 7.04 3.72 -6.73
C GLU A 49 7.66 2.32 -6.63
N LYS A 50 7.26 1.52 -5.63
CA LYS A 50 7.80 0.19 -5.36
C LYS A 50 7.05 -0.95 -6.03
N GLY A 51 5.93 -0.71 -6.72
CA GLY A 51 5.13 -1.78 -7.35
C GLY A 51 4.00 -1.34 -8.27
#